data_AF-A0A6B3IR20-F1
#
_entry.id   AF-A0A6B3IR20-F1
#
_cell.length_a   1.000
_cell.length_b   1.000
_cell.length_c   1.000
_cell.angle_alpha   90.00
_cell.angle_beta   90.00
_cell.angle_gamma   90.00
#
_symmetry.space_group_name_H-M   'P 1'
#
loop_
_entity.id
_entity.type
_entity.pdbx_description
1 polymer ?
#
loop_
_entity_poly.entity_id
_entity_poly.type
_entity_poly.pdbx_seq_one_letter_code
_entity_poly.pdbx_strand_id
1 'polypeptide(L)'
;AIQEFFAAKFSEALKTVGKQLDFVDLYTKREEFRDRIIQVIGTDLNGYHLDDAAIDFLEQTPMSQLDGANILDAQGIRKITELTAI
;
A
#
# COMPACT_ATOMS: atom_id res chain seq x y z
N ALA A 1 16.13 -9.93 -9.03
CA ALA A 1 17.44 -9.55 -8.47
C ALA A 1 17.37 -8.26 -7.65
N ILE A 2 17.56 -7.04 -8.21
CA ILE A 2 17.54 -5.80 -7.40
C ILE A 2 16.15 -5.51 -6.83
N GLN A 3 15.10 -5.73 -7.60
CA GLN A 3 13.73 -5.51 -7.15
C GLN A 3 13.36 -6.35 -5.91
N GLU A 4 13.74 -7.63 -5.87
CA GLU A 4 13.48 -8.52 -4.73
C GLU A 4 14.24 -8.08 -3.48
N PHE A 5 15.44 -7.53 -3.64
CA PHE A 5 16.24 -7.03 -2.53
C PHE A 5 15.55 -5.88 -1.78
N PHE A 6 14.79 -5.04 -2.50
CA PHE A 6 14.03 -3.94 -1.91
C PHE A 6 12.56 -4.24 -1.67
N ALA A 7 12.01 -5.32 -2.26
CA ALA A 7 10.59 -5.65 -2.20
C ALA A 7 10.06 -5.71 -0.77
N ALA A 8 10.81 -6.29 0.17
CA ALA A 8 10.42 -6.35 1.58
C ALA A 8 10.30 -4.95 2.21
N LYS A 9 11.26 -4.06 1.96
CA LYS A 9 11.28 -2.69 2.48
C LYS A 9 10.11 -1.86 1.93
N PHE A 10 9.85 -1.97 0.62
CA PHE A 10 8.72 -1.30 -0.02
C PHE A 10 7.37 -1.85 0.46
N SER A 11 7.25 -3.18 0.59
CA SER A 11 6.04 -3.83 1.11
C SER A 11 5.72 -3.37 2.54
N GLU A 12 6.74 -3.26 3.39
CA GLU A 12 6.55 -2.78 4.76
C GLU A 12 6.15 -1.31 4.82
N ALA A 13 6.75 -0.45 3.98
CA ALA A 13 6.37 0.95 3.87
C ALA A 13 4.92 1.13 3.39
N LEU A 14 4.51 0.39 2.34
CA LEU A 14 3.15 0.37 1.83
C LEU A 14 2.13 -0.03 2.92
N LYS A 15 2.41 -1.10 3.67
CA LYS A 15 1.54 -1.55 4.77
C LYS A 15 1.48 -0.54 5.91
N THR A 16 2.60 0.10 6.22
CA THR A 16 2.70 1.08 7.32
C THR A 16 1.89 2.33 7.01
N VAL A 17 2.07 2.90 5.81
CA VAL A 17 1.35 4.11 5.41
C VAL A 17 -0.11 3.80 5.11
N GLY A 18 -0.42 2.67 4.46
CA GLY A 18 -1.79 2.28 4.12
C GLY A 18 -2.69 2.10 5.34
N LYS A 19 -2.15 1.64 6.48
CA LYS A 19 -2.89 1.55 7.76
C LYS A 19 -3.32 2.89 8.35
N GLN A 20 -2.73 3.99 7.89
CA GLN A 20 -2.95 5.34 8.44
C GLN A 20 -3.90 6.18 7.57
N LEU A 21 -4.41 5.62 6.48
CA LEU A 21 -5.27 6.30 5.52
C LEU A 21 -6.60 5.55 5.38
N ASP A 22 -7.66 6.30 5.19
CA ASP A 22 -8.94 5.72 4.78
C ASP A 22 -8.87 5.27 3.31
N PHE A 23 -9.71 4.29 2.95
CA PHE A 23 -9.73 3.74 1.59
C PHE A 23 -9.89 4.81 0.50
N VAL A 24 -10.75 5.81 0.73
CA VAL A 24 -10.98 6.91 -0.22
C VAL A 24 -9.76 7.83 -0.38
N ASP A 25 -8.97 7.98 0.68
CA ASP A 25 -7.77 8.81 0.68
C ASP A 25 -6.68 8.23 -0.23
N LEU A 26 -6.62 6.90 -0.39
CA LEU A 26 -5.67 6.27 -1.31
C LEU A 26 -5.86 6.73 -2.77
N TYR A 27 -7.10 7.04 -3.16
CA TYR A 27 -7.43 7.50 -4.52
C TYR A 27 -7.37 9.02 -4.66
N THR A 28 -7.76 9.75 -3.61
CA THR A 28 -7.88 11.21 -3.67
C THR A 28 -6.60 11.94 -3.25
N LYS A 29 -5.73 11.30 -2.46
CA LYS A 29 -4.48 11.85 -1.92
C LYS A 29 -3.26 11.04 -2.34
N ARG A 30 -3.22 10.66 -3.63
CA ARG A 30 -2.18 9.78 -4.18
C ARG A 30 -0.76 10.32 -4.02
N GLU A 31 -0.57 11.63 -4.17
CA GLU A 31 0.73 12.29 -3.97
C GLU A 31 1.17 12.20 -2.51
N GLU A 32 0.28 12.50 -1.56
CA GLU A 32 0.56 12.37 -0.13
C GLU A 32 0.91 10.92 0.23
N PHE A 33 0.17 9.95 -0.31
CA PHE A 33 0.44 8.54 -0.08
C PHE A 33 1.83 8.13 -0.57
N ARG A 34 2.20 8.54 -1.80
CA ARG A 34 3.54 8.34 -2.35
C ARG A 34 4.61 8.97 -1.46
N ASP A 35 4.45 10.23 -1.11
CA ASP A 35 5.47 10.99 -0.38
C ASP A 35 5.74 10.37 1.00
N ARG A 36 4.68 9.90 1.67
CA ARG A 36 4.78 9.17 2.94
C ARG A 36 5.48 7.82 2.77
N ILE A 37 5.24 7.10 1.67
CA ILE A 37 5.96 5.84 1.38
C ILE A 37 7.45 6.13 1.21
N ILE A 38 7.82 7.13 0.39
CA ILE A 38 9.22 7.54 0.18
C ILE A 38 9.88 7.93 1.50
N GLN A 39 9.16 8.66 2.37
CA GLN A 39 9.67 9.04 3.69
C GLN A 39 9.96 7.82 4.58
N VAL A 40 9.10 6.79 4.57
CA VAL A 40 9.31 5.57 5.35
C VAL A 40 10.47 4.73 4.80
N ILE A 41 10.62 4.67 3.47
CA ILE A 41 11.72 3.94 2.82
C ILE A 41 13.06 4.65 3.01
N GLY A 42 13.05 5.98 2.93
CA GLY A 42 14.26 6.81 2.83
C GLY A 42 14.89 6.78 1.44
N THR A 43 15.86 7.65 1.21
CA THR A 43 16.54 7.79 -0.09
C THR A 43 17.84 6.99 -0.21
N ASP A 44 18.39 6.50 0.90
CA ASP A 44 19.55 5.58 0.92
C ASP A 44 19.08 4.13 1.01
N LEU A 45 19.44 3.36 -0.03
CA LEU A 45 19.07 1.97 -0.25
C LEU A 45 20.32 1.08 -0.34
N ASN A 46 21.22 1.16 0.65
CA ASN A 46 22.43 0.32 0.76
C ASN A 46 23.33 0.43 -0.48
N GLY A 47 23.71 1.66 -0.83
CA GLY A 47 24.53 1.95 -2.02
C GLY A 47 23.73 2.25 -3.29
N TYR A 48 22.40 2.22 -3.20
CA TYR A 48 21.48 2.74 -4.22
C TYR A 48 20.82 4.01 -3.70
N HIS A 49 20.46 4.91 -4.62
CA HIS A 49 19.70 6.11 -4.31
C HIS A 49 18.30 5.99 -4.90
N LEU A 50 17.27 6.23 -4.08
CA LEU A 50 15.90 6.36 -4.55
C LEU A 50 15.69 7.81 -5.00
N ASP A 51 15.66 8.01 -6.32
CA ASP A 51 15.51 9.33 -6.94
C ASP A 51 14.04 9.79 -6.95
N ASP A 52 13.14 8.93 -7.43
CA ASP A 52 11.70 9.18 -7.44
C ASP A 52 10.89 7.87 -7.37
N ALA A 53 9.61 7.98 -7.03
CA ALA A 53 8.65 6.88 -7.13
C ALA A 53 7.31 7.39 -7.70
N ALA A 54 6.61 6.53 -8.42
CA ALA A 54 5.24 6.81 -8.85
C ALA A 54 4.35 5.64 -8.44
N ILE A 55 3.09 5.95 -8.12
CA ILE A 55 2.07 4.93 -7.96
C ILE A 55 1.37 4.82 -9.32
N ASP A 56 1.43 3.66 -9.97
CA ASP A 56 0.90 3.46 -11.33
C ASP A 56 -0.60 3.15 -11.34
N PHE A 57 -1.02 2.13 -10.58
CA PHE A 57 -2.43 1.81 -10.34
C PHE A 57 -2.68 1.45 -8.87
N LEU A 58 -3.89 1.78 -8.40
CA LEU A 58 -4.42 1.35 -7.10
C LEU A 58 -5.70 0.58 -7.40
N GLU A 59 -5.59 -0.74 -7.41
CA GLU A 59 -6.72 -1.62 -7.67
C GLU A 59 -7.24 -2.25 -6.38
N GLN A 60 -8.54 -2.55 -6.37
CA GLN A 60 -9.11 -3.38 -5.33
C GLN A 60 -8.63 -4.81 -5.53
N THR A 61 -8.05 -5.41 -4.49
CA THR A 61 -7.68 -6.83 -4.50
C THR A 61 -8.93 -7.69 -4.77
N PRO A 62 -8.88 -8.62 -5.75
CA PRO A 62 -9.99 -9.52 -6.02
C PRO A 62 -10.39 -10.31 -4.77
N MET A 63 -11.69 -10.54 -4.56
CA MET A 63 -12.20 -11.26 -3.37
C MET A 63 -11.55 -12.64 -3.18
N SER A 64 -11.18 -13.32 -4.26
CA SER A 64 -10.51 -14.63 -4.23
C SER A 64 -9.07 -14.58 -3.73
N GLN A 65 -8.45 -13.40 -3.68
CA GLN A 65 -7.06 -13.19 -3.24
C GLN A 65 -6.99 -12.57 -1.84
N LEU A 66 -8.14 -12.22 -1.23
CA LEU A 66 -8.18 -11.68 0.12
C LEU A 66 -8.03 -12.81 1.15
N ASP A 67 -7.15 -12.61 2.12
CA ASP A 67 -6.97 -13.54 3.24
C ASP A 67 -7.74 -13.04 4.47
N GLY A 68 -8.81 -13.74 4.85
CA GLY A 68 -9.61 -13.40 6.04
C GLY A 68 -8.84 -13.46 7.37
N ALA A 69 -7.67 -14.10 7.42
CA ALA A 69 -6.79 -14.08 8.58
C ALA A 69 -5.85 -12.84 8.62
N ASN A 70 -5.69 -12.13 7.50
CA ASN A 70 -4.97 -10.87 7.44
C ASN A 70 -5.86 -9.72 7.93
N ILE A 71 -5.37 -8.94 8.91
CA ILE A 71 -6.14 -7.87 9.54
C ILE A 71 -6.61 -6.81 8.53
N LEU A 72 -5.78 -6.44 7.56
CA LEU A 72 -6.13 -5.44 6.55
C LEU A 72 -7.19 -5.97 5.59
N ASP A 73 -7.02 -7.20 5.12
CA ASP A 73 -7.95 -7.84 4.19
C ASP A 73 -9.30 -8.08 4.87
N ALA A 74 -9.31 -8.53 6.13
CA ALA A 74 -10.53 -8.72 6.91
C ALA A 74 -11.31 -7.40 7.09
N GLN A 75 -10.61 -6.29 7.36
CA GLN A 75 -11.24 -4.96 7.40
C GLN A 75 -11.80 -4.55 6.03
N GLY A 76 -11.03 -4.80 4.96
CA GLY A 76 -11.46 -4.57 3.58
C GLY A 76 -12.73 -5.34 3.21
N ILE A 77 -12.76 -6.67 3.46
CA ILE A 77 -13.92 -7.55 3.23
C ILE A 77 -15.14 -7.02 3.98
N ARG A 78 -14.98 -6.67 5.27
CA ARG A 78 -16.07 -6.14 6.08
C ARG A 78 -16.61 -4.85 5.47
N LYS A 79 -15.73 -3.92 5.08
CA LYS A 79 -16.13 -2.63 4.49
C LYS A 79 -16.84 -2.80 3.16
N ILE A 80 -16.35 -3.70 2.29
CA ILE A 80 -17.02 -4.05 1.03
C ILE A 80 -18.41 -4.59 1.33
N THR A 81 -18.53 -5.56 2.23
CA THR A 81 -19.81 -6.17 2.61
C THR A 81 -20.80 -5.14 3.11
N GLU A 82 -20.37 -4.21 3.98
CA GLU A 82 -21.20 -3.10 4.48
C GLU A 82 -21.67 -2.17 3.37
N LEU A 83 -20.82 -1.85 2.39
CA LEU A 83 -21.16 -0.97 1.27
C LEU A 83 -22.04 -1.63 0.21
N THR A 84 -21.96 -2.96 0.07
CA THR A 84 -22.72 -3.73 -0.94
C THR A 84 -23.97 -4.41 -0.40
N ALA A 85 -24.20 -4.38 0.92
CA ALA A 85 -25.42 -4.89 1.54
C ALA A 85 -26.60 -3.96 1.19
N ILE A 86 -27.30 -4.30 0.11
CA ILE A 86 -28.59 -3.71 -0.30
C ILE A 86 -29.71 -4.29 0.57
#